data_AF-A0A8B6D0R1-F1
#
_entry.id   AF-A0A8B6D0R1-F1
#
_cell.length_a   1.000
_cell.length_b   1.000
_cell.length_c   1.000
_cell.angle_alpha   90.00
_cell.angle_beta   90.00
_cell.angle_gamma   90.00
#
_symmetry.space_group_name_H-M   'P 1'
#
loop_
_entity.id
_entity.type
_entity.pdbx_description
1 polymer ?
#
loop_
_entity_poly.entity_id
_entity_poly.type
_entity_poly.pdbx_seq_one_letter_code
_entity_poly.pdbx_strand_id
1 'polypeptide(L)'
;MMMKPTLTCILFVLMCRGSIAHFTMTLPSGTTTVGSGNKVKYNTVVDNPTGSGYNPTTGCFTVVAGTGPAGAGVYSISVSMMSGFDPSHLTIRKGSQVLVWLYTDKDYNMASQTINVNLVLADQICVQMETGSDLFDVYNTFSMAKIA
;
A
#
# COMPACT_ATOMS: atom_id res chain seq x y z
N MET A 1 -36.17 -24.09 48.30
CA MET A 1 -35.86 -23.89 46.86
C MET A 1 -35.16 -22.54 46.72
N MET A 2 -33.84 -22.53 46.53
CA MET A 2 -33.03 -21.32 46.36
C MET A 2 -32.71 -21.16 44.86
N MET A 3 -33.20 -20.09 44.22
CA MET A 3 -32.80 -19.73 42.86
C MET A 3 -31.44 -19.04 42.89
N LYS A 4 -30.45 -19.60 42.19
CA LYS A 4 -29.17 -18.95 41.90
C LYS A 4 -29.39 -17.90 40.78
N PRO A 5 -28.97 -16.64 40.95
CA PRO A 5 -28.96 -15.68 39.86
C PRO A 5 -27.75 -15.95 38.96
N THR A 6 -28.01 -16.29 37.70
CA THR A 6 -26.97 -16.37 36.67
C THR A 6 -26.70 -14.95 36.19
N LEU A 7 -25.59 -14.33 36.62
CA LEU A 7 -25.10 -13.12 35.99
C LEU A 7 -24.52 -13.48 34.62
N THR A 8 -25.26 -13.17 33.55
CA THR A 8 -24.71 -13.14 32.20
C THR A 8 -23.73 -11.98 32.11
N CYS A 9 -22.42 -12.27 32.19
CA CYS A 9 -21.39 -11.30 31.84
C CYS A 9 -21.53 -10.93 30.36
N ILE A 10 -22.16 -9.79 30.08
CA ILE A 10 -22.07 -9.15 28.78
C ILE A 10 -20.68 -8.53 28.71
N LEU A 11 -19.77 -9.24 28.06
CA LEU A 11 -18.45 -8.72 27.70
C LEU A 11 -18.65 -7.62 26.65
N PHE A 12 -18.78 -6.36 27.10
CA PHE A 12 -18.55 -5.21 26.23
C PHE A 12 -17.05 -5.18 25.94
N VAL A 13 -16.64 -5.88 24.86
CA VAL A 13 -15.35 -5.59 24.24
C VAL A 13 -15.49 -4.18 23.66
N LEU A 14 -15.00 -3.21 24.42
CA LEU A 14 -14.71 -1.88 23.90
C LEU A 14 -13.59 -2.08 22.87
N MET A 15 -13.95 -2.52 21.67
CA MET A 15 -13.05 -2.47 20.54
C MET A 15 -12.82 -0.99 20.28
N CYS A 16 -11.69 -0.46 20.75
CA CYS A 16 -11.12 0.75 20.19
C CYS A 16 -11.07 0.53 18.67
N ARG A 17 -12.07 1.02 17.92
CA ARG A 17 -12.09 1.04 16.47
C ARG A 17 -11.08 2.10 16.00
N GLY A 18 -9.82 1.90 16.36
CA GLY A 18 -8.69 2.65 15.86
C GLY A 18 -7.90 1.74 14.94
N SER A 19 -8.53 1.27 13.86
CA SER A 19 -7.82 0.51 12.84
C SER A 19 -7.87 1.34 11.57
N ILE A 20 -6.87 2.18 11.40
CA ILE A 20 -6.63 2.97 10.19
C ILE A 20 -5.99 2.02 9.17
N ALA A 21 -6.50 1.95 7.93
CA ALA A 21 -5.83 1.14 6.89
C ALA A 21 -4.44 1.69 6.68
N HIS A 22 -3.44 0.85 6.89
CA HIS A 22 -2.07 1.18 6.58
C HIS A 22 -1.33 -0.05 6.10
N PHE A 23 -0.28 0.20 5.33
CA PHE A 23 0.74 -0.78 5.01
C PHE A 23 2.03 -0.05 4.66
N THR A 24 3.15 -0.77 4.77
CA THR A 24 4.45 -0.43 4.20
C THR A 24 5.08 -1.70 3.64
N MET A 25 5.43 -1.64 2.37
CA MET A 25 6.01 -2.74 1.61
C MET A 25 7.28 -2.26 0.92
N THR A 26 8.24 -3.16 0.77
CA THR A 26 9.49 -2.90 0.05
C THR A 26 9.69 -3.94 -1.06
N LEU A 27 10.63 -3.67 -1.97
CA LEU A 27 11.20 -4.70 -2.83
C LEU A 27 12.15 -5.60 -2.01
N PRO A 28 12.43 -6.84 -2.47
CA PRO A 28 13.43 -7.68 -1.85
C PRO A 28 14.83 -7.09 -2.07
N SER A 29 15.80 -7.54 -1.27
CA SER A 29 17.18 -7.08 -1.42
C SER A 29 17.75 -7.44 -2.79
N GLY A 30 18.50 -6.51 -3.40
CA GLY A 30 19.09 -6.65 -4.74
C GLY A 30 18.26 -6.00 -5.85
N THR A 31 18.54 -6.33 -7.11
CA THR A 31 17.86 -5.72 -8.25
C THR A 31 16.58 -6.45 -8.60
N THR A 32 15.47 -5.71 -8.74
CA THR A 32 14.20 -6.21 -9.27
C THR A 32 13.98 -5.63 -10.66
N THR A 33 13.83 -6.50 -11.65
CA THR A 33 13.47 -6.11 -13.02
C THR A 33 11.95 -6.14 -13.21
N VAL A 34 11.36 -5.00 -13.58
CA VAL A 34 9.93 -4.83 -13.87
C VAL A 34 9.79 -4.30 -15.28
N GLY A 35 9.21 -5.08 -16.20
CA GLY A 35 9.00 -4.62 -17.57
C GLY A 35 8.00 -3.46 -17.65
N SER A 36 8.19 -2.55 -18.62
CA SER A 36 7.24 -1.47 -18.93
C SER A 36 5.79 -1.96 -19.03
N GLY A 37 4.86 -1.18 -18.48
CA GLY A 37 3.44 -1.51 -18.38
C GLY A 37 3.07 -2.43 -17.21
N ASN A 38 4.04 -3.06 -16.54
CA ASN A 38 3.77 -3.96 -15.43
C ASN A 38 3.69 -3.25 -14.08
N LYS A 39 2.85 -3.79 -13.21
CA LYS A 39 2.74 -3.38 -11.81
C LYS A 39 3.97 -3.82 -11.04
N VAL A 40 4.52 -2.91 -10.23
CA VAL A 40 5.60 -3.22 -9.30
C VAL A 40 5.03 -4.01 -8.14
N LYS A 41 5.57 -5.20 -7.88
CA LYS A 41 5.13 -6.08 -6.79
C LYS A 41 6.06 -5.93 -5.60
N TYR A 42 5.77 -4.95 -4.73
CA TYR A 42 6.43 -4.85 -3.43
C TYR A 42 5.97 -6.04 -2.58
N ASN A 43 6.84 -7.01 -2.39
CA ASN A 43 6.51 -8.31 -1.79
C ASN A 43 7.27 -8.59 -0.49
N THR A 44 8.13 -7.66 -0.05
CA THR A 44 8.73 -7.68 1.29
C THR A 44 7.86 -6.87 2.23
N VAL A 45 7.24 -7.55 3.21
CA VAL A 45 6.35 -6.91 4.18
C VAL A 45 7.17 -6.23 5.28
N VAL A 46 7.01 -4.92 5.44
CA VAL A 46 7.45 -4.20 6.64
C VAL A 46 6.27 -4.11 7.62
N ASP A 47 5.12 -3.69 7.10
CA ASP A 47 3.85 -3.68 7.81
C ASP A 47 2.71 -3.91 6.82
N ASN A 48 1.81 -4.84 7.14
CA ASN A 48 0.64 -5.12 6.32
C ASN A 48 -0.43 -5.86 7.16
N PRO A 49 -1.06 -5.19 8.13
CA PRO A 49 -2.02 -5.83 9.02
C PRO A 49 -3.17 -6.45 8.24
N THR A 50 -3.73 -7.54 8.77
CA THR A 50 -4.86 -8.23 8.15
C THR A 50 -6.00 -7.23 7.85
N GLY A 51 -6.45 -7.20 6.60
CA GLY A 51 -7.50 -6.30 6.14
C GLY A 51 -7.02 -4.88 5.76
N SER A 52 -5.71 -4.63 5.66
CA SER A 52 -5.12 -3.39 5.13
C SER A 52 -5.51 -3.10 3.68
N GLY A 53 -5.82 -4.12 2.87
CA GLY A 53 -6.19 -3.99 1.46
C GLY A 53 -5.03 -4.17 0.47
N TYR A 54 -3.77 -4.22 0.91
CA TYR A 54 -2.63 -4.47 0.01
C TYR A 54 -2.40 -5.97 -0.23
N ASN A 55 -2.25 -6.34 -1.51
CA ASN A 55 -1.95 -7.72 -1.93
C ASN A 55 -0.57 -7.79 -2.61
N PRO A 56 0.44 -8.40 -1.95
CA PRO A 56 1.80 -8.56 -2.50
C PRO A 56 1.87 -9.30 -3.84
N THR A 57 0.93 -10.22 -4.11
CA THR A 57 0.90 -11.00 -5.35
C THR A 57 0.51 -10.15 -6.55
N THR A 58 -0.35 -9.15 -6.35
CA THR A 58 -0.82 -8.24 -7.40
C THR A 58 -0.06 -6.91 -7.44
N GLY A 59 0.61 -6.53 -6.35
CA GLY A 59 1.30 -5.25 -6.21
C GLY A 59 0.36 -4.06 -5.96
N CYS A 60 -0.89 -4.34 -5.59
CA CYS A 60 -1.93 -3.32 -5.50
C CYS A 60 -2.63 -3.31 -4.16
N PHE A 61 -2.99 -2.11 -3.72
CA PHE A 61 -3.94 -1.86 -2.67
C PHE A 61 -5.35 -1.77 -3.26
N THR A 62 -6.34 -2.34 -2.57
CA THR A 62 -7.76 -2.23 -2.92
C THR A 62 -8.56 -1.79 -1.70
N VAL A 63 -9.39 -0.76 -1.84
CA VAL A 63 -10.31 -0.36 -0.78
C VAL A 63 -11.39 -1.45 -0.63
N VAL A 64 -11.43 -2.11 0.52
CA VAL A 64 -12.43 -3.13 0.83
C VAL A 64 -13.53 -2.55 1.74
N ALA A 65 -14.71 -3.20 1.76
CA ALA A 65 -15.79 -2.85 2.68
C ALA A 65 -15.49 -3.41 4.10
N GLY A 66 -15.98 -2.73 5.15
CA GLY A 66 -15.76 -3.11 6.55
C GLY A 66 -15.95 -4.62 6.78
N THR A 67 -15.00 -5.33 7.39
CA THR A 67 -14.67 -5.36 8.83
C THR A 67 -13.16 -5.16 9.10
N GLY A 68 -12.42 -4.63 8.12
CA GLY A 68 -11.01 -4.30 8.22
C GLY A 68 -10.73 -2.80 8.38
N PRO A 69 -9.45 -2.43 8.53
CA PRO A 69 -9.03 -1.03 8.62
C PRO A 69 -9.19 -0.24 7.31
N ALA A 70 -9.34 -0.91 6.17
CA ALA A 70 -9.58 -0.29 4.87
C ALA A 70 -11.07 -0.03 4.63
N GLY A 71 -11.39 1.19 4.22
CA GLY A 71 -12.73 1.65 3.86
C GLY A 71 -12.68 3.07 3.31
N ALA A 72 -13.68 3.48 2.54
CA ALA A 72 -13.70 4.76 1.82
C ALA A 72 -13.29 5.97 2.70
N GLY A 73 -12.54 6.91 2.12
CA GLY A 73 -12.01 8.10 2.79
C GLY A 73 -10.74 8.61 2.12
N VAL A 74 -10.02 9.51 2.79
CA VAL A 74 -8.76 10.08 2.30
C VAL A 74 -7.60 9.20 2.73
N TYR A 75 -6.73 8.88 1.77
CA TYR A 75 -5.52 8.11 1.97
C TYR A 75 -4.29 8.94 1.63
N SER A 76 -3.29 8.91 2.51
CA SER A 76 -1.92 9.33 2.19
C SER A 76 -1.19 8.17 1.55
N ILE A 77 -0.57 8.43 0.40
CA ILE A 77 0.11 7.47 -0.46
C ILE A 77 1.54 7.96 -0.63
N SER A 78 2.51 7.15 -0.23
CA SER A 78 3.93 7.47 -0.38
C SER A 78 4.64 6.37 -1.14
N VAL A 79 5.40 6.76 -2.16
CA VAL A 79 6.27 5.86 -2.91
C VAL A 79 7.65 6.48 -2.94
N SER A 80 8.66 5.70 -2.54
CA SER A 80 10.07 5.98 -2.83
C SER A 80 10.57 4.99 -3.86
N MET A 81 11.44 5.46 -4.74
CA MET A 81 12.13 4.61 -5.68
C MET A 81 13.61 4.92 -5.71
N MET A 82 14.38 3.87 -5.98
CA MET A 82 15.80 3.95 -6.33
C MET A 82 15.98 3.16 -7.62
N SER A 83 16.53 3.81 -8.65
CA SER A 83 16.86 3.14 -9.91
C SER A 83 18.06 2.21 -9.75
N GLY A 84 18.19 1.27 -10.68
CA GLY A 84 19.43 0.54 -10.91
C GLY A 84 20.38 1.32 -11.83
N PHE A 85 20.87 0.65 -12.87
CA PHE A 85 21.82 1.21 -13.83
C PHE A 85 21.18 1.99 -14.98
N ASP A 86 19.85 1.96 -15.09
CA ASP A 86 19.08 2.64 -16.12
C ASP A 86 18.06 3.62 -15.52
N PRO A 87 17.69 4.69 -16.25
CA PRO A 87 16.61 5.58 -15.83
C PRO A 87 15.31 4.83 -15.62
N SER A 88 14.54 5.24 -14.62
CA SER A 88 13.30 4.58 -14.22
C SER A 88 12.16 5.57 -14.06
N HIS A 89 10.99 5.20 -14.60
CA HIS A 89 9.77 5.99 -14.53
C HIS A 89 8.66 5.16 -13.91
N LEU A 90 8.23 5.52 -12.71
CA LEU A 90 7.08 4.90 -12.06
C LEU A 90 5.88 5.83 -12.12
N THR A 91 4.70 5.23 -12.16
CA THR A 91 3.43 5.94 -11.99
C THR A 91 2.67 5.38 -10.80
N ILE A 92 2.12 6.27 -9.98
CA ILE A 92 1.07 5.90 -9.01
C ILE A 92 -0.24 6.01 -9.76
N ARG A 93 -1.02 4.92 -9.82
CA ARG A 93 -2.26 4.85 -10.60
C ARG A 93 -3.45 4.49 -9.75
N LYS A 94 -4.60 5.07 -10.09
CA LYS A 94 -5.93 4.65 -9.64
C LYS A 94 -6.66 3.98 -10.81
N GLY A 95 -6.72 2.65 -10.82
CA GLY A 95 -7.14 1.92 -12.03
C GLY A 95 -6.26 2.30 -13.23
N SER A 96 -6.86 2.81 -14.32
CA SER A 96 -6.12 3.28 -15.50
C SER A 96 -5.57 4.72 -15.38
N GLN A 97 -6.10 5.52 -14.45
CA GLN A 97 -5.74 6.92 -14.27
C GLN A 97 -4.36 7.05 -13.62
N VAL A 98 -3.46 7.84 -14.23
CA VAL A 98 -2.22 8.27 -13.58
C VAL A 98 -2.53 9.39 -12.60
N LEU A 99 -2.08 9.23 -11.36
CA LEU A 99 -2.15 10.27 -10.34
C LEU A 99 -0.85 11.08 -10.29
N VAL A 100 0.29 10.38 -10.28
CA VAL A 100 1.62 10.98 -10.15
C VAL A 100 2.66 10.19 -10.93
N TRP A 101 3.66 10.91 -11.42
CA TRP A 101 4.87 10.39 -12.03
C TRP A 101 6.05 10.51 -11.05
N LEU A 102 6.88 9.47 -11.00
CA LEU A 102 8.20 9.49 -10.38
C LEU A 102 9.22 9.25 -11.48
N TYR A 103 10.26 10.07 -11.51
CA TYR A 103 11.38 9.92 -12.44
C TYR A 103 12.69 9.94 -11.66
N THR A 104 13.57 9.00 -11.99
CA THR A 104 14.98 9.05 -11.64
C THR A 104 15.79 8.78 -12.89
N ASP A 105 16.95 9.42 -12.98
CA ASP A 105 18.00 8.97 -13.88
C ASP A 105 18.59 7.63 -13.36
N LYS A 106 19.74 7.22 -13.86
CA LYS A 106 20.45 5.99 -13.47
C LYS A 106 21.31 6.11 -12.21
N ASP A 107 22.09 5.07 -11.93
CA ASP A 107 23.16 5.01 -10.93
C ASP A 107 22.67 5.23 -9.50
N TYR A 108 21.60 4.51 -9.12
CA TYR A 108 21.04 4.54 -7.76
C TYR A 108 20.44 5.89 -7.34
N ASN A 109 20.06 6.71 -8.32
CA ASN A 109 19.31 7.93 -8.05
C ASN A 109 17.95 7.62 -7.43
N MET A 110 17.51 8.52 -6.55
CA MET A 110 16.28 8.34 -5.79
C MET A 110 15.26 9.43 -6.10
N ALA A 111 13.99 9.05 -6.13
CA ALA A 111 12.87 9.97 -6.15
C ALA A 111 11.77 9.45 -5.22
N SER A 112 11.05 10.38 -4.61
CA SER A 112 9.91 10.05 -3.75
C SER A 112 8.77 11.00 -4.01
N GLN A 113 7.55 10.49 -3.89
CA GLN A 113 6.33 11.28 -4.00
C GLN A 113 5.34 10.89 -2.92
N THR A 114 4.64 11.89 -2.40
CA THR A 114 3.55 11.69 -1.45
C THR A 114 2.32 12.46 -1.91
N ILE A 115 1.16 11.80 -1.95
CA ILE A 115 -0.12 12.41 -2.30
C ILE A 115 -1.22 11.99 -1.35
N ASN A 116 -2.23 12.85 -1.22
CA ASN A 116 -3.46 12.54 -0.52
C ASN A 116 -4.60 12.40 -1.53
N VAL A 117 -5.32 11.28 -1.48
CA VAL A 117 -6.35 10.94 -2.46
C VAL A 117 -7.59 10.44 -1.75
N ASN A 118 -8.75 10.95 -2.13
CA ASN A 118 -10.02 10.39 -1.70
C ASN A 118 -10.34 9.13 -2.50
N LEU A 119 -10.49 8.01 -1.80
CA LEU A 119 -10.78 6.69 -2.37
C LEU A 119 -12.14 6.18 -1.88
N VAL A 120 -12.87 5.52 -2.77
CA VAL A 120 -14.13 4.84 -2.49
C VAL A 120 -13.94 3.33 -2.55
N LEU A 121 -14.94 2.57 -2.11
CA LEU A 121 -14.89 1.10 -2.14
C LEU A 121 -14.54 0.59 -3.55
N ALA A 122 -13.75 -0.49 -3.60
CA ALA A 122 -13.22 -1.12 -4.81
C ALA A 122 -12.21 -0.28 -5.62
N ASP A 123 -11.92 0.97 -5.24
CA ASP A 123 -10.80 1.69 -5.83
C ASP A 123 -9.49 0.92 -5.60
N GLN A 124 -8.67 0.87 -6.65
CA GLN A 124 -7.40 0.17 -6.64
C GLN A 124 -6.26 1.15 -6.88
N ILE A 125 -5.26 1.13 -6.01
CA ILE A 125 -4.00 1.85 -6.16
C ILE A 125 -2.87 0.87 -6.46
N CYS A 126 -2.13 1.11 -7.52
CA CYS A 126 -0.94 0.35 -7.87
C CYS A 126 0.19 1.30 -8.28
N VAL A 127 1.43 0.84 -8.10
CA VAL A 127 2.60 1.46 -8.74
C VAL A 127 2.90 0.67 -10.01
N GLN A 128 3.11 1.37 -11.12
CA GLN A 128 3.36 0.77 -12.42
C GLN A 128 4.62 1.34 -13.05
N MET A 129 5.46 0.47 -13.63
CA MET A 129 6.59 0.89 -14.46
C MET A 129 6.05 1.45 -15.77
N GLU A 130 6.33 2.72 -16.06
CA GLU A 130 6.03 3.28 -17.38
C GLU A 130 7.18 3.00 -18.35
N THR A 131 8.41 3.36 -17.99
CA THR A 131 9.63 3.13 -18.78
C THR A 131 10.81 2.82 -17.86
N GLY A 132 11.79 2.09 -18.39
CA GLY A 132 12.87 1.51 -17.59
C GLY A 132 12.54 0.09 -17.14
N SER A 133 13.47 -0.52 -16.40
CA SER A 133 13.25 -1.88 -15.90
C SER A 133 13.81 -2.16 -14.51
N ASP A 134 14.82 -1.43 -14.04
CA ASP A 134 15.59 -1.89 -12.89
C ASP A 134 15.36 -1.01 -11.66
N LEU A 135 14.75 -1.61 -10.63
CA LEU A 135 14.56 -1.01 -9.32
C LEU A 135 15.48 -1.70 -8.30
N PHE A 136 16.16 -0.92 -7.48
CA PHE A 136 17.18 -1.44 -6.57
C PHE A 136 16.69 -1.50 -5.10
N ASP A 137 16.71 -2.71 -4.55
CA ASP A 137 16.76 -3.00 -3.12
C ASP A 137 15.56 -2.46 -2.30
N VAL A 138 15.68 -2.55 -0.97
CA VAL A 138 14.67 -2.14 0.02
C VAL A 138 14.38 -0.62 0.03
N TYR A 139 15.13 0.18 -0.73
CA TYR A 139 14.91 1.62 -0.87
C TYR A 139 13.69 1.96 -1.74
N ASN A 140 13.24 0.98 -2.53
CA ASN A 140 11.96 1.04 -3.21
C ASN A 140 10.85 0.67 -2.22
N THR A 141 10.12 1.67 -1.74
CA THR A 141 9.08 1.52 -0.72
C THR A 141 7.74 1.99 -1.26
N PHE A 142 6.68 1.26 -0.94
CA PHE A 142 5.30 1.67 -1.13
C PHE A 142 4.55 1.60 0.19
N SER A 143 4.07 2.75 0.65
CA SER A 143 3.32 2.90 1.88
C SER A 143 2.02 3.65 1.63
N MET A 144 0.98 3.25 2.35
CA MET A 144 -0.25 4.03 2.42
C MET A 144 -0.80 4.03 3.84
N ALA A 145 -1.51 5.08 4.20
CA ALA A 145 -2.31 5.15 5.41
C ALA A 145 -3.61 5.93 5.14
N LYS A 146 -4.75 5.46 5.65
CA LYS A 146 -5.97 6.25 5.70
C LYS A 146 -5.77 7.40 6.70
N ILE A 147 -6.22 8.61 6.37
CA ILE A 147 -6.00 9.80 7.20
C ILE A 147 -7.29 10.57 7.48
N ALA A 148 -8.37 10.31 6.75
CA ALA A 148 -9.71 10.84 7.02
C ALA A 148 -10.80 9.90 6.49
#